data_AF-A0A852TUZ2-F1
#
_entry.id   AF-A0A852TUZ2-F1
#
_cell.length_a   1.000
_cell.length_b   1.000
_cell.length_c   1.000
_cell.angle_alpha   90.00
_cell.angle_beta   90.00
_cell.angle_gamma   90.00
#
_symmetry.space_group_name_H-M   'P 1'
#
loop_
_entity.id
_entity.type
_entity.pdbx_description
1 polymer ?
#
loop_
_entity_poly.entity_id
_entity_poly.type
_entity_poly.pdbx_seq_one_letter_code
_entity_poly.pdbx_strand_id
1 'polypeptide(L)'
;MPCYLCGARQNDPVRGTHPWKRGVRHERQVLICPDCQLTQDWKADLDRCGRCRSTFLLSRLGEIECHSCGEVRPQTSPQPVPSSAHLDAVLTNEVEQALSRVLGGLSRLPGPRRAHR
;
A
#
# COMPACT_ATOMS: atom_id res chain seq x y z
N MET A 1 -10.85 3.81 -6.72
CA MET A 1 -10.80 2.52 -7.45
C MET A 1 -12.11 2.36 -8.22
N PRO A 2 -12.08 2.08 -9.53
CA PRO A 2 -13.27 1.75 -10.29
C PRO A 2 -13.79 0.33 -9.99
N CYS A 3 -15.00 0.03 -10.45
CA CYS A 3 -15.57 -1.31 -10.45
C CYS A 3 -14.71 -2.22 -11.31
N TYR A 4 -14.38 -3.40 -10.80
CA TYR A 4 -13.59 -4.39 -11.56
C TYR A 4 -14.32 -4.86 -12.83
N LEU A 5 -15.64 -5.00 -12.78
CA LEU A 5 -16.43 -5.58 -13.88
C LEU A 5 -16.76 -4.56 -14.99
N CYS A 6 -17.20 -3.35 -14.63
CA CYS A 6 -17.68 -2.36 -15.61
C CYS A 6 -16.84 -1.08 -15.67
N GLY A 7 -15.82 -0.93 -14.81
CA GLY A 7 -14.99 0.28 -14.77
C GLY A 7 -15.65 1.53 -14.20
N ALA A 8 -16.93 1.47 -13.79
CA ALA A 8 -17.63 2.59 -13.15
C ALA A 8 -16.81 3.12 -11.96
N ARG A 9 -16.85 4.42 -11.69
CA ARG A 9 -16.21 5.00 -10.50
C ARG A 9 -17.25 5.19 -9.41
N GLN A 10 -16.84 5.01 -8.16
CA GLN A 10 -17.70 5.36 -7.03
C GLN A 10 -17.88 6.89 -7.04
N ASN A 11 -19.07 7.33 -7.45
CA ASN A 11 -19.51 8.70 -7.22
C ASN A 11 -19.91 8.83 -5.74
N ASP A 12 -19.83 10.06 -5.22
CA ASP A 12 -20.04 10.39 -3.81
C ASP A 12 -21.24 9.62 -3.23
N PRO A 13 -21.03 8.77 -2.20
CA PRO A 13 -22.11 7.95 -1.67
C PRO A 13 -23.15 8.84 -0.99
N VAL A 14 -24.22 9.16 -1.70
CA VAL A 14 -25.46 9.60 -1.07
C VAL A 14 -25.85 8.49 -0.10
N ARG A 15 -25.94 8.80 1.21
CA ARG A 15 -26.26 7.82 2.26
C ARG A 15 -27.48 7.00 1.84
N GLY A 16 -27.30 5.69 1.64
CA GLY A 16 -28.40 4.73 1.62
C GLY A 16 -28.65 3.95 0.33
N THR A 17 -28.03 4.29 -0.81
CA THR A 17 -28.10 3.40 -2.00
C THR A 17 -26.99 2.35 -1.94
N HIS A 18 -27.36 1.10 -2.24
CA HIS A 18 -26.57 -0.14 -2.08
C HIS A 18 -25.04 0.03 -2.02
N PRO A 19 -24.38 -0.45 -0.96
CA PRO A 19 -22.95 -0.27 -0.83
C PRO A 19 -22.21 -1.08 -1.89
N TRP A 20 -21.15 -0.49 -2.43
CA TRP A 20 -20.15 -1.22 -3.21
C TRP A 20 -19.59 -2.38 -2.38
N LYS A 21 -19.50 -3.56 -2.98
CA LYS A 21 -18.94 -4.74 -2.31
C LYS A 21 -17.44 -4.81 -2.55
N ARG A 22 -16.74 -5.25 -1.51
CA ARG A 22 -15.31 -5.55 -1.51
C ARG A 22 -15.10 -7.04 -1.70
N GLY A 23 -14.06 -7.38 -2.44
CA GLY A 23 -13.55 -8.75 -2.58
C GLY A 23 -12.08 -8.74 -2.93
N VAL A 24 -11.48 -9.92 -3.05
CA VAL A 24 -10.09 -10.08 -3.47
C VAL A 24 -10.07 -10.91 -4.76
N ARG A 25 -9.24 -10.50 -5.72
CA ARG A 25 -9.00 -11.23 -6.97
C ARG A 25 -7.52 -11.22 -7.27
N HIS A 26 -6.92 -12.39 -7.49
CA HIS A 26 -5.47 -12.53 -7.66
C HIS A 26 -4.72 -11.78 -6.56
N GLU A 27 -5.17 -11.98 -5.32
CA GLU A 27 -4.59 -11.37 -4.12
C GLU A 27 -4.68 -9.83 -4.07
N ARG A 28 -5.41 -9.18 -4.97
CA ARG A 28 -5.62 -7.72 -4.98
C ARG A 28 -7.03 -7.36 -4.54
N GLN A 29 -7.13 -6.31 -3.72
CA GLN A 29 -8.41 -5.74 -3.32
C GLN A 29 -9.14 -5.15 -4.53
N VAL A 30 -10.39 -5.58 -4.75
CA VAL A 30 -11.28 -5.04 -5.79
C VAL A 30 -12.58 -4.54 -5.20
N LEU A 31 -13.25 -3.68 -5.96
CA LEU A 31 -14.58 -3.13 -5.67
C LEU A 31 -15.56 -3.53 -6.77
N ILE A 32 -16.79 -3.89 -6.40
CA ILE A 32 -17.89 -4.22 -7.32
C ILE A 32 -19.05 -3.24 -7.09
N CYS A 33 -19.47 -2.54 -8.14
CA CYS A 33 -20.59 -1.60 -8.06
C CYS A 33 -21.93 -2.32 -7.86
N PRO A 34 -22.97 -1.63 -7.33
CA PRO A 34 -24.28 -2.23 -7.12
C PRO A 34 -24.92 -2.86 -8.35
N ASP A 35 -24.80 -2.22 -9.51
CA ASP A 35 -25.42 -2.74 -10.76
C ASP A 35 -24.81 -4.08 -11.19
N CYS A 36 -23.48 -4.22 -11.08
CA CYS A 36 -22.79 -5.47 -11.35
C CYS A 36 -23.09 -6.54 -10.30
N GLN A 37 -23.44 -6.16 -9.06
CA GLN A 37 -23.85 -7.12 -8.04
C GLN A 37 -25.20 -7.77 -8.33
N LEU A 38 -26.08 -7.08 -9.07
CA LEU A 38 -27.44 -7.55 -9.38
C LEU A 38 -27.52 -8.38 -10.67
N THR A 39 -26.62 -8.12 -11.62
CA THR A 39 -26.74 -8.63 -13.00
C THR A 39 -25.79 -9.77 -13.33
N GLN A 40 -24.69 -9.93 -12.58
CA GLN A 40 -23.63 -10.89 -12.86
C GLN A 40 -23.39 -11.78 -11.64
N ASP A 41 -22.91 -13.01 -11.84
CA ASP A 41 -22.32 -13.81 -10.76
C ASP A 41 -20.94 -13.23 -10.40
N TRP A 42 -20.97 -12.04 -9.81
CA TRP A 42 -19.80 -11.23 -9.51
C TRP A 42 -18.81 -11.90 -8.54
N LYS A 43 -19.23 -12.99 -7.87
CA LYS A 43 -18.39 -13.78 -6.97
C LYS A 43 -17.59 -14.85 -7.69
N ALA A 44 -17.91 -15.20 -8.94
CA ALA A 44 -17.27 -16.28 -9.67
C ALA A 44 -15.75 -16.09 -9.80
N ASP A 45 -15.35 -14.85 -10.07
CA ASP A 45 -13.95 -14.43 -10.30
C ASP A 45 -13.19 -14.03 -9.02
N LEU A 46 -13.82 -14.12 -7.85
CA LEU A 46 -13.20 -13.75 -6.58
C LEU A 46 -12.46 -14.92 -5.95
N ASP A 47 -11.33 -14.59 -5.33
CA ASP A 47 -10.58 -15.50 -4.48
C ASP A 47 -11.49 -16.01 -3.35
N ARG A 48 -11.32 -17.28 -2.97
CA ARG A 48 -12.09 -17.94 -1.91
C ARG A 48 -11.17 -18.29 -0.75
N CYS A 49 -11.71 -18.22 0.45
CA CYS A 49 -11.04 -18.73 1.63
C CYS A 49 -10.81 -20.25 1.48
N GLY A 50 -9.56 -20.70 1.65
CA GLY A 50 -9.23 -22.13 1.63
C GLY A 50 -9.92 -22.94 2.75
N ARG A 51 -10.32 -22.28 3.84
CA ARG A 51 -10.97 -22.90 5.01
C ARG A 51 -12.49 -22.96 4.91
N CYS A 52 -13.16 -21.83 4.67
CA CYS A 52 -14.63 -21.76 4.69
C CYS A 52 -15.27 -21.51 3.31
N ARG A 53 -14.47 -21.38 2.24
CA ARG A 53 -14.92 -21.08 0.86
C ARG A 53 -15.65 -19.76 0.64
N SER A 54 -15.71 -18.89 1.66
CA SER A 54 -16.25 -17.53 1.54
C SER A 54 -15.41 -16.67 0.60
N THR A 55 -16.08 -15.79 -0.16
CA THR A 55 -15.47 -14.77 -1.02
C THR A 55 -15.35 -13.41 -0.32
N PHE A 56 -15.78 -13.31 0.95
CA PHE A 56 -15.64 -12.09 1.76
C PHE A 56 -14.23 -12.00 2.33
N LEU A 57 -13.29 -11.68 1.45
CA LEU A 57 -11.88 -11.51 1.76
C LEU A 57 -11.50 -10.02 1.74
N LEU A 58 -10.54 -9.65 2.59
CA LEU A 58 -9.90 -8.35 2.62
C LEU A 58 -8.41 -8.52 2.41
N SER A 59 -7.81 -7.71 1.52
CA SER A 59 -6.37 -7.66 1.33
C SER A 59 -5.81 -6.41 2.02
N ARG A 60 -4.91 -6.59 2.99
CA ARG A 60 -4.27 -5.52 3.76
C ARG A 60 -2.80 -5.84 4.04
N LEU A 61 -1.91 -4.90 3.78
CA LEU A 61 -0.51 -4.93 4.25
C LEU A 61 0.27 -6.24 3.98
N GLY A 62 0.10 -6.88 2.82
CA GLY A 62 0.78 -8.16 2.56
C GLY A 62 -0.01 -9.40 2.96
N GLU A 63 -1.21 -9.24 3.53
CA GLU A 63 -2.05 -10.33 4.02
C GLU A 63 -3.44 -10.31 3.40
N ILE A 64 -4.09 -11.48 3.43
CA ILE A 64 -5.48 -11.69 3.05
C ILE A 64 -6.22 -12.31 4.24
N GLU A 65 -7.25 -11.61 4.70
CA GLU A 65 -8.08 -12.01 5.83
C GLU A 65 -9.48 -12.40 5.35
N CYS A 66 -10.00 -13.52 5.84
CA CYS A 66 -11.37 -13.94 5.62
C CYS A 66 -12.30 -13.41 6.70
N HIS A 67 -13.22 -12.52 6.33
CA HIS A 67 -14.18 -11.94 7.27
C HIS A 67 -15.21 -12.96 7.81
N SER A 68 -15.37 -14.11 7.14
CA SER A 68 -16.35 -15.13 7.56
C SER A 68 -15.83 -16.09 8.62
N CYS A 69 -14.53 -16.44 8.61
CA CYS A 69 -13.97 -17.39 9.57
C CYS A 69 -12.71 -16.88 10.29
N GLY A 70 -12.23 -15.67 9.98
CA GLY A 70 -11.05 -15.06 10.58
C GLY A 70 -9.71 -15.61 10.09
N GLU A 71 -9.70 -16.50 9.09
CA GLU A 71 -8.45 -17.06 8.54
C GLU A 71 -7.61 -15.95 7.89
N VAL A 72 -6.35 -15.84 8.28
CA VAL A 72 -5.38 -14.88 7.72
C VAL A 72 -4.27 -15.65 7.00
N ARG A 73 -3.95 -15.27 5.77
CA ARG A 73 -2.82 -15.82 5.01
C ARG A 73 -1.97 -14.70 4.40
N PRO A 74 -0.65 -14.90 4.25
CA PRO A 74 0.17 -13.98 3.48
C PRO A 74 -0.24 -13.97 2.00
N GLN A 75 -0.04 -12.83 1.33
CA GLN A 75 -0.08 -12.71 -0.12
C GLN A 75 1.14 -13.44 -0.71
N THR A 76 0.93 -14.18 -1.78
CA THR A 76 1.98 -14.93 -2.48
C THR A 76 2.67 -14.05 -3.53
N SER A 77 1.93 -13.13 -4.12
CA SER A 77 2.43 -12.20 -5.10
C SER A 77 3.28 -11.13 -4.39
N PRO A 78 4.55 -10.97 -4.77
CA PRO A 78 5.33 -9.84 -4.28
C PRO A 78 4.58 -8.58 -4.72
N GLN A 79 4.09 -7.81 -3.76
CA GLN A 79 3.82 -6.40 -4.02
C GLN A 79 5.08 -5.86 -4.70
N PRO A 80 4.96 -5.14 -5.83
CA PRO A 80 6.07 -4.32 -6.30
C PRO A 80 6.27 -3.26 -5.23
N VAL A 81 7.00 -3.62 -4.18
CA VAL A 81 7.67 -2.64 -3.38
C VAL A 81 8.54 -1.90 -4.40
N PRO A 82 8.35 -0.58 -4.60
CA PRO A 82 9.43 0.17 -5.23
C PRO A 82 10.68 -0.22 -4.44
N SER A 83 11.80 -0.50 -5.11
CA SER A 83 13.04 -0.86 -4.42
C SER A 83 13.44 0.30 -3.51
N SER A 84 12.84 0.36 -2.32
CA SER A 84 13.08 1.32 -1.26
C SER A 84 14.55 1.23 -0.92
N ALA A 85 15.13 0.03 -0.96
CA ALA A 85 16.57 -0.19 -0.87
C ALA A 85 17.43 0.74 -1.76
N HIS A 86 17.02 1.03 -3.00
CA HIS A 86 17.78 1.92 -3.88
C HIS A 86 17.56 3.41 -3.53
N LEU A 87 16.32 3.80 -3.22
CA LEU A 87 16.00 5.15 -2.74
C LEU A 87 16.69 5.43 -1.40
N ASP A 88 16.63 4.49 -0.46
CA ASP A 88 17.26 4.51 0.86
C ASP A 88 18.78 4.63 0.75
N ALA A 89 19.42 3.91 -0.18
CA ALA A 89 20.85 4.03 -0.44
C ALA A 89 21.24 5.42 -0.98
N VAL A 90 20.45 5.96 -1.93
CA VAL A 90 20.67 7.32 -2.47
C VAL A 90 20.50 8.38 -1.39
N LEU A 91 19.41 8.29 -0.61
CA LEU A 91 19.12 9.17 0.53
C LEU A 91 20.23 9.11 1.59
N THR A 92 20.72 7.91 1.93
CA THR A 92 21.80 7.73 2.90
C THR A 92 23.08 8.43 2.44
N ASN A 93 23.45 8.30 1.17
CA ASN A 93 24.61 8.97 0.58
C ASN A 93 24.46 10.51 0.59
N GLU A 94 23.27 11.04 0.30
CA GLU A 94 23.04 12.49 0.36
C GLU A 94 23.19 13.04 1.78
N VAL A 95 22.65 12.34 2.79
CA VAL A 95 22.77 12.71 4.19
C VAL A 95 24.23 12.66 4.66
N GLU A 96 24.96 11.61 4.30
CA GLU A 96 26.38 11.46 4.64
C GLU A 96 27.23 12.62 4.05
N GLN A 97 26.98 13.00 2.81
CA GLN A 97 27.66 14.13 2.17
C GLN A 97 27.31 15.46 2.84
N ALA A 98 26.04 15.67 3.21
CA ALA A 98 25.62 16.88 3.91
C ALA A 98 26.30 16.99 5.29
N LEU A 99 26.31 15.91 6.06
CA LEU A 99 26.99 15.83 7.35
C LEU A 99 28.49 16.10 7.22
N SER A 100 29.15 15.50 6.22
CA SER A 100 30.58 15.69 5.95
C SER A 100 30.92 17.16 5.63
N ARG A 101 30.06 17.88 4.90
CA ARG A 101 30.24 19.31 4.61
C ARG A 101 30.11 20.17 5.86
N VAL A 102 29.12 19.89 6.70
CA VAL A 102 28.88 20.62 7.96
C VAL A 102 30.03 20.39 8.93
N LEU A 103 30.40 19.14 9.18
CA LEU A 103 31.48 18.78 10.09
C LEU A 103 32.85 19.25 9.59
N GLY A 104 33.13 19.11 8.28
CA GLY A 104 34.35 19.61 7.67
C GLY A 104 34.45 21.14 7.61
N GLY A 105 33.32 21.84 7.59
CA GLY A 105 33.26 23.30 7.72
C GLY A 105 33.61 23.78 9.13
N LEU A 106 33.15 23.05 10.16
CA LEU A 106 33.49 23.33 11.55
C LEU A 106 34.99 23.15 11.84
N SER A 107 35.67 22.22 11.16
CA SER A 107 37.12 22.01 11.28
C SER A 107 37.98 23.09 10.59
N ARG A 108 37.40 23.92 9.70
CA ARG A 108 38.12 24.99 8.98
C ARG A 108 37.99 26.37 9.62
N LEU A 109 37.30 26.49 10.76
CA LEU A 109 37.25 27.74 11.51
C LEU A 109 38.68 28.11 11.96
N PRO A 110 39.20 29.30 11.61
CA PRO A 110 40.51 29.75 12.07
C PRO A 110 40.53 29.80 13.60
N GLY A 111 41.51 29.13 14.22
CA GLY A 111 41.70 29.19 15.67
C GLY A 111 41.90 30.63 16.16
N PRO A 112 41.53 30.94 17.42
CA PRO A 112 41.62 32.30 17.94
C PRO A 112 43.08 32.80 17.88
N ARG A 113 43.29 33.91 17.16
CA ARG A 113 44.58 34.61 17.10
C ARG A 113 44.97 35.04 18.52
N ARG A 114 45.98 34.38 19.09
CA ARG A 114 46.65 34.84 20.32
C ARG A 114 47.33 36.18 20.05
N ALA A 115 46.78 37.25 20.61
CA ALA A 115 47.44 38.54 20.69
C ALA A 115 48.52 38.46 21.80
N HIS A 116 49.79 38.49 21.40
CA HIS A 116 50.92 38.64 22.31
C HIS A 116 51.07 40.12 22.71
N ARG A 117 51.09 40.39 24.01
CA ARG A 117 51.70 41.59 24.60
C ARG A 117 52.44 41.18 25.87
#